data_AF-A0A0M0T260-F1
#
_entry.id   AF-A0A0M0T260-F1
#
_cell.length_a   1.000
_cell.length_b   1.000
_cell.length_c   1.000
_cell.angle_alpha   90.00
_cell.angle_beta   90.00
_cell.angle_gamma   90.00
#
_symmetry.space_group_name_H-M   'P 1'
#
loop_
_entity.id
_entity.type
_entity.pdbx_description
1 polymer ?
#
loop_
_entity_poly.entity_id
_entity_poly.type
_entity_poly.pdbx_seq_one_letter_code
_entity_poly.pdbx_strand_id
1 'polypeptide(L)'
;MIKHLEKLRGFNSMEQITNYIEKIYSNTENLYIPAILSEGDFIKGIEADFYVKLVLKHKDISIDKTWLTSNLSFSLPTPDNIHNITPSQLNELFIHNVIVYKNYKNSSVYQVNPFFTVTELYSENDIKQFKYVEAYFDEEYQNEKGSLVLNYQKENNSEHLGILKNFLAEFIIHDEQKYEHVYELVAEFEYRNKNHSKLLENQKNSDSMYLEYSHNEKYGLYLRGSMTVPFSFSKTNARSIKVIDLGTGKARNHNPNHYNGDIEEGFVVFSDEVIKLLKQDYFFYDIEMIEKKQLDNSVLVDYFGERVVFWEAEYNKLPTTLKDKIDTYNIVPNDNNYISKAMFSMQLDVSINWVNDLEPDKKLAYAIKNHMFLRAIDMDLNFVYPQNEEELQIFISSIEKLTQITLEEFNSKTEDVQNLLRIRNNNQSSLSEVHLKSLYLKYCFAVYNKYKEKFEWI
;
A
#
# COMPACT_ATOMS: atom_id res chain seq x y z
N MET A 1 -23.47 -5.23 19.70
CA MET A 1 -22.20 -5.72 20.26
C MET A 1 -22.35 -7.17 20.73
N ILE A 2 -21.39 -8.06 20.46
CA ILE A 2 -21.39 -9.43 21.04
C ILE A 2 -21.08 -9.28 22.52
N LYS A 3 -21.90 -9.86 23.40
CA LYS A 3 -21.63 -9.86 24.85
C LYS A 3 -20.72 -11.04 25.21
N HIS A 4 -19.41 -10.80 25.26
CA HIS A 4 -18.40 -11.83 25.50
C HIS A 4 -18.55 -12.45 26.90
N LEU A 5 -18.84 -11.65 27.93
CA LEU A 5 -19.06 -12.09 29.30
C LEU A 5 -20.19 -13.11 29.47
N GLU A 6 -21.30 -12.92 28.76
CA GLU A 6 -22.46 -13.82 28.83
C GLU A 6 -22.12 -15.20 28.25
N LYS A 7 -21.32 -15.25 27.18
CA LYS A 7 -20.84 -16.50 26.59
C LYS A 7 -19.83 -17.20 27.50
N LEU A 8 -18.85 -16.46 28.02
CA LEU A 8 -17.82 -16.99 28.92
C LEU A 8 -18.42 -17.60 30.20
N ARG A 9 -19.49 -17.00 30.74
CA ARG A 9 -20.24 -17.53 31.90
C ARG A 9 -20.79 -18.94 31.70
N GLY A 10 -21.09 -19.32 30.46
CA GLY A 10 -21.66 -20.63 30.12
C GLY A 10 -20.61 -21.73 29.94
N PHE A 11 -19.32 -21.39 29.93
CA PHE A 11 -18.26 -22.36 29.70
C PHE A 11 -17.86 -23.08 31.00
N ASN A 12 -17.49 -24.34 30.87
CA ASN A 12 -17.17 -25.22 32.00
C ASN A 12 -15.76 -25.82 31.91
N SER A 13 -14.99 -25.53 30.85
CA SER A 13 -13.59 -25.94 30.70
C SER A 13 -12.69 -24.79 30.22
N MET A 14 -11.39 -24.90 30.48
CA MET A 14 -10.40 -23.95 29.94
C MET A 14 -10.38 -23.95 28.42
N GLU A 15 -10.44 -25.13 27.80
CA GLU A 15 -10.46 -25.30 26.35
C GLU A 15 -11.63 -24.53 25.68
N GLN A 16 -12.81 -24.52 26.30
CA GLN A 16 -13.94 -23.74 25.76
C GLN A 16 -13.67 -22.24 25.78
N ILE A 17 -13.00 -21.74 26.82
CA ILE A 17 -12.62 -20.33 26.94
C ILE A 17 -11.54 -19.99 25.91
N THR A 18 -10.47 -20.78 25.80
CA THR A 18 -9.37 -20.51 24.85
C THR A 18 -9.85 -20.61 23.40
N ASN A 19 -10.64 -21.63 23.06
CA ASN A 19 -11.22 -21.77 21.73
C ASN A 19 -12.18 -20.61 21.41
N TYR A 20 -12.87 -20.07 22.41
CA TYR A 20 -13.70 -18.89 22.21
C TYR A 20 -12.85 -17.65 21.92
N ILE A 21 -11.74 -17.46 22.65
CA ILE A 21 -10.82 -16.35 22.43
C ILE A 21 -10.19 -16.44 21.04
N GLU A 22 -9.69 -17.60 20.62
CA GLU A 22 -9.17 -17.81 19.25
C GLU A 22 -10.22 -17.44 18.19
N LYS A 23 -11.48 -17.85 18.40
CA LYS A 23 -12.60 -17.56 17.48
C LYS A 23 -12.93 -16.07 17.35
N ILE A 24 -12.57 -15.23 18.33
CA ILE A 24 -12.69 -13.77 18.19
C ILE A 24 -11.86 -13.28 16.99
N TYR A 25 -10.75 -13.96 16.71
CA TYR A 25 -9.75 -13.57 15.71
C TYR A 25 -9.84 -14.36 14.40
N SER A 26 -10.56 -15.48 14.37
CA SER A 26 -10.67 -16.34 13.17
C SER A 26 -11.54 -15.78 12.04
N ASN A 27 -12.25 -14.66 12.23
CA ASN A 27 -13.13 -14.10 11.19
C ASN A 27 -12.30 -13.40 10.10
N THR A 28 -12.36 -13.92 8.87
CA THR A 28 -11.63 -13.40 7.70
C THR A 28 -12.30 -12.18 7.07
N GLU A 29 -13.63 -12.06 7.14
CA GLU A 29 -14.42 -11.07 6.37
C GLU A 29 -14.41 -9.65 6.96
N ASN A 30 -14.14 -9.51 8.26
CA ASN A 30 -14.14 -8.20 8.91
C ASN A 30 -12.90 -7.37 8.51
N LEU A 31 -13.10 -6.09 8.18
CA LEU A 31 -12.03 -5.14 7.88
C LEU A 31 -11.14 -4.83 9.10
N TYR A 32 -11.73 -4.82 10.30
CA TYR A 32 -11.03 -4.56 11.55
C TYR A 32 -10.94 -5.84 12.38
N ILE A 33 -9.78 -6.04 13.02
CA ILE A 33 -9.55 -7.08 14.02
C ILE A 33 -9.64 -6.47 15.43
N PRO A 34 -10.26 -7.15 16.41
CA PRO A 34 -10.37 -6.61 17.77
C PRO A 34 -9.01 -6.40 18.46
N ALA A 35 -8.55 -5.17 18.60
CA ALA A 35 -7.29 -4.83 19.26
C ALA A 35 -7.40 -4.74 20.78
N ILE A 36 -8.52 -4.21 21.29
CA ILE A 36 -8.88 -4.27 22.72
C ILE A 36 -10.37 -4.56 22.83
N LEU A 37 -10.75 -5.53 23.67
CA LEU A 37 -12.11 -5.71 24.15
C LEU A 37 -12.09 -5.64 25.67
N SER A 38 -12.90 -4.78 26.24
CA SER A 38 -13.09 -4.67 27.69
C SER A 38 -14.58 -4.70 27.97
N GLU A 39 -15.04 -5.66 28.76
CA GLU A 39 -16.42 -5.75 29.23
C GLU A 39 -16.44 -5.98 30.75
N GLY A 40 -17.39 -5.34 31.43
CA GLY A 40 -17.65 -5.60 32.86
C GLY A 40 -17.39 -4.42 33.78
N ASP A 41 -17.50 -4.67 35.07
CA ASP A 41 -17.05 -3.78 36.14
C ASP A 41 -16.84 -4.63 37.41
N PHE A 42 -15.61 -5.10 37.64
CA PHE A 42 -15.25 -5.94 38.80
C PHE A 42 -15.41 -5.18 40.12
N ILE A 43 -15.54 -3.85 40.08
CA ILE A 43 -15.71 -2.97 41.23
C ILE A 43 -17.21 -2.69 41.49
N LYS A 44 -18.14 -3.02 40.58
CA LYS A 44 -19.60 -2.83 40.73
C LYS A 44 -20.45 -4.06 40.37
N GLY A 45 -21.76 -3.87 40.21
CA GLY A 45 -22.83 -4.88 40.34
C GLY A 45 -22.86 -6.08 39.38
N ILE A 46 -21.93 -6.21 38.41
CA ILE A 46 -21.84 -7.39 37.53
C ILE A 46 -20.83 -8.42 38.08
N GLU A 47 -19.92 -8.00 38.99
CA GLU A 47 -18.87 -8.80 39.65
C GLU A 47 -18.12 -9.75 38.69
N ALA A 48 -17.95 -9.31 37.44
CA ALA A 48 -17.27 -10.04 36.38
C ALA A 48 -16.70 -9.08 35.34
N ASP A 49 -15.47 -9.37 34.89
CA ASP A 49 -14.71 -8.62 33.90
C ASP A 49 -14.09 -9.56 32.86
N PHE A 50 -14.09 -9.11 31.61
CA PHE A 50 -13.34 -9.72 30.53
C PHE A 50 -12.55 -8.64 29.80
N TYR A 51 -11.24 -8.83 29.74
CA TYR A 51 -10.32 -7.98 29.03
C TYR A 51 -9.50 -8.83 28.07
N VAL A 52 -9.35 -8.38 26.83
CA VAL A 52 -8.36 -8.92 25.90
C VAL A 52 -7.72 -7.77 25.13
N LYS A 53 -6.41 -7.87 24.90
CA LYS A 53 -5.67 -6.97 24.01
C LYS A 53 -4.75 -7.75 23.07
N LEU A 54 -4.44 -7.14 21.93
CA LEU A 54 -3.44 -7.66 21.00
C LEU A 54 -2.04 -7.11 21.29
N VAL A 55 -1.06 -8.00 21.22
CA VAL A 55 0.37 -7.68 21.21
C VAL A 55 1.05 -8.41 20.06
N LEU A 56 2.15 -7.85 19.57
CA LEU A 56 3.03 -8.49 18.61
C LEU A 56 4.22 -9.11 19.35
N LYS A 57 4.54 -10.36 19.05
CA LYS A 57 5.65 -11.10 19.65
C LYS A 57 6.56 -11.61 18.55
N HIS A 58 7.87 -11.43 18.66
CA HIS A 58 8.81 -12.05 17.72
C HIS A 58 8.66 -13.57 17.71
N LYS A 59 8.66 -14.21 16.53
CA LYS A 59 8.37 -15.64 16.34
C LYS A 59 9.25 -16.57 17.19
N ASP A 60 10.50 -16.18 17.43
CA ASP A 60 11.47 -16.98 18.19
C ASP A 60 11.31 -16.89 19.72
N ILE A 61 10.40 -16.06 20.23
CA ILE A 61 10.13 -15.94 21.67
C ILE A 61 9.01 -16.91 22.08
N SER A 62 9.23 -17.73 23.10
CA SER A 62 8.20 -18.60 23.69
C SER A 62 7.23 -17.82 24.55
N ILE A 63 5.95 -18.22 24.58
CA ILE A 63 4.95 -17.65 25.49
C ILE A 63 5.03 -18.40 26.84
N ASP A 64 5.84 -17.88 27.76
CA ASP A 64 6.08 -18.47 29.08
C ASP A 64 5.41 -17.70 30.23
N LYS A 65 4.80 -16.55 29.92
CA LYS A 65 4.11 -15.67 30.85
C LYS A 65 3.09 -14.81 30.11
N THR A 66 2.48 -13.91 30.86
CA THR A 66 1.67 -12.81 30.33
C THR A 66 2.28 -11.47 30.69
N TRP A 67 2.22 -10.53 29.74
CA TRP A 67 2.72 -9.17 29.79
C TRP A 67 1.61 -8.15 30.10
N LEU A 68 0.44 -8.60 30.56
CA LEU A 68 -0.64 -7.72 31.02
C LEU A 68 -0.20 -6.73 32.12
N THR A 69 0.83 -7.08 32.91
CA THR A 69 1.34 -6.24 34.01
C THR A 69 2.09 -4.97 33.57
N SER A 70 2.56 -4.87 32.31
CA SER A 70 3.18 -3.66 31.75
C SER A 70 2.17 -2.74 31.03
N ASN A 71 0.87 -2.93 31.33
CA ASN A 71 -0.33 -2.26 30.83
C ASN A 71 -0.15 -1.08 29.85
N LEU A 72 -0.18 -1.39 28.54
CA LEU A 72 -0.29 -0.43 27.42
C LEU A 72 0.77 0.69 27.41
N SER A 73 1.88 0.53 28.15
CA SER A 73 2.96 1.49 28.15
C SER A 73 3.80 1.35 26.88
N PHE A 74 4.37 2.48 26.44
CA PHE A 74 5.39 2.53 25.41
C PHE A 74 6.64 3.16 26.01
N SER A 75 7.75 2.43 25.96
CA SER A 75 9.06 2.94 26.38
C SER A 75 10.14 2.28 25.53
N LEU A 76 10.89 3.09 24.78
CA LEU A 76 12.10 2.61 24.12
C LEU A 76 13.25 2.62 25.14
N PRO A 77 14.17 1.65 25.07
CA PRO A 77 15.41 1.70 25.83
C PRO A 77 16.15 2.99 25.49
N THR A 78 16.47 3.78 26.51
CA THR A 78 17.39 4.91 26.36
C THR A 78 18.83 4.41 26.41
N PRO A 79 19.80 5.17 25.87
CA PRO A 79 21.23 4.85 26.01
C PRO A 79 21.65 4.58 27.47
N ASP A 80 20.99 5.25 28.43
CA ASP A 80 21.27 5.09 29.86
C ASP A 80 20.81 3.73 30.42
N ASN A 81 19.80 3.11 29.82
CA ASN A 81 19.14 1.91 30.34
C ASN A 81 19.51 0.64 29.57
N ILE A 82 20.02 0.77 28.33
CA ILE A 82 20.29 -0.36 27.44
C ILE A 82 21.42 -1.28 27.96
N HIS A 83 22.32 -0.75 28.78
CA HIS A 83 23.45 -1.49 29.35
C HIS A 83 23.08 -2.32 30.59
N ASN A 84 21.87 -2.17 31.14
CA ASN A 84 21.41 -2.84 32.37
C ASN A 84 20.29 -3.86 32.13
N ILE A 85 20.09 -4.28 30.88
CA ILE A 85 18.99 -5.17 30.48
C ILE A 85 19.37 -6.63 30.77
N THR A 86 18.57 -7.31 31.58
CA THR A 86 18.69 -8.76 31.79
C THR A 86 18.19 -9.55 30.57
N PRO A 87 18.61 -10.81 30.34
CA PRO A 87 18.12 -11.61 29.21
C PRO A 87 16.59 -11.71 29.12
N SER A 88 15.90 -11.79 30.25
CA SER A 88 14.43 -11.79 30.31
C SER A 88 13.81 -10.45 29.91
N GLN A 89 14.49 -9.33 30.20
CA GLN A 89 14.06 -7.99 29.77
C GLN A 89 14.42 -7.70 28.31
N LEU A 90 15.43 -8.38 27.76
CA LEU A 90 15.81 -8.29 26.36
C LEU A 90 14.69 -8.85 25.46
N ASN A 91 14.10 -9.99 25.84
CA ASN A 91 12.98 -10.57 25.11
C ASN A 91 11.75 -9.65 25.11
N GLU A 92 11.52 -8.91 26.19
CA GLU A 92 10.41 -7.95 26.29
C GLU A 92 10.54 -6.78 25.30
N LEU A 93 11.74 -6.47 24.79
CA LEU A 93 11.95 -5.44 23.75
C LEU A 93 11.34 -5.82 22.40
N PHE A 94 11.09 -7.11 22.18
CA PHE A 94 10.51 -7.64 20.94
C PHE A 94 9.05 -8.04 21.13
N ILE A 95 8.41 -7.47 22.16
CA ILE A 95 6.99 -7.66 22.46
C ILE A 95 6.34 -6.29 22.52
N HIS A 96 5.48 -6.01 21.55
CA HIS A 96 4.94 -4.68 21.34
C HIS A 96 3.43 -4.68 21.55
N ASN A 97 2.92 -3.82 22.43
CA ASN A 97 1.48 -3.58 22.46
C ASN A 97 1.05 -3.01 21.10
N VAL A 98 -0.05 -3.51 20.52
CA VAL A 98 -0.60 -2.94 19.27
C VAL A 98 -1.14 -1.54 19.52
N ILE A 99 -1.81 -1.35 20.65
CA ILE A 99 -2.34 -0.08 21.13
C ILE A 99 -1.58 0.35 22.39
N VAL A 100 -1.23 1.63 22.51
CA VAL A 100 -0.53 2.18 23.68
C VAL A 100 -1.25 3.41 24.22
N TYR A 101 -0.92 3.79 25.45
CA TYR A 101 -1.36 5.06 26.02
C TYR A 101 -0.37 6.19 25.75
N LYS A 102 -0.90 7.33 25.31
CA LYS A 102 -0.23 8.63 25.39
C LYS A 102 -0.80 9.41 26.55
N ASN A 103 0.08 9.86 27.46
CA ASN A 103 -0.30 10.81 28.50
C ASN A 103 -0.37 12.22 27.91
N TYR A 104 -1.54 12.84 27.95
CA TYR A 104 -1.74 14.20 27.50
C TYR A 104 -2.66 14.95 28.46
N LYS A 105 -2.16 16.05 29.03
CA LYS A 105 -2.90 16.91 29.98
C LYS A 105 -3.66 16.11 31.07
N ASN A 106 -2.93 15.25 31.78
CA ASN A 106 -3.44 14.39 32.87
C ASN A 106 -4.52 13.37 32.44
N SER A 107 -4.64 13.08 31.14
CA SER A 107 -5.51 12.03 30.60
C SER A 107 -4.68 11.02 29.80
N SER A 108 -5.01 9.74 29.93
CA SER A 108 -4.46 8.69 29.06
C SER A 108 -5.38 8.47 27.86
N VAL A 109 -4.78 8.52 26.68
CA VAL A 109 -5.43 8.45 25.37
C VAL A 109 -4.89 7.23 24.62
N TYR A 110 -5.76 6.39 24.07
CA TYR A 110 -5.36 5.28 23.21
C TYR A 110 -4.84 5.81 21.88
N GLN A 111 -3.76 5.22 21.39
CA GLN A 111 -3.23 5.43 20.05
C GLN A 111 -2.62 4.12 19.56
N VAL A 112 -2.48 3.96 18.24
CA VAL A 112 -1.63 2.90 17.68
C VAL A 112 -0.20 3.09 18.21
N ASN A 113 0.51 1.98 18.48
CA ASN A 113 1.89 2.06 18.91
C ASN A 113 2.74 2.80 17.84
N PRO A 114 3.46 3.87 18.20
CA PRO A 114 4.23 4.69 17.26
C PRO A 114 5.28 3.93 16.45
N PHE A 115 5.70 2.74 16.91
CA PHE A 115 6.57 1.86 16.13
C PHE A 115 5.95 1.46 14.78
N PHE A 116 4.62 1.42 14.69
CA PHE A 116 3.89 1.02 13.48
C PHE A 116 3.51 2.19 12.57
N THR A 117 3.85 3.44 12.92
CA THR A 117 3.30 4.65 12.23
C THR A 117 4.40 5.53 11.62
N VAL A 118 5.57 4.96 11.31
CA VAL A 118 6.78 5.73 10.92
C VAL A 118 6.70 6.24 9.47
N THR A 119 5.81 5.69 8.64
CA THR A 119 5.83 5.87 7.18
C THR A 119 4.51 6.27 6.52
N GLU A 120 3.38 6.30 7.23
CA GLU A 120 2.06 6.57 6.62
C GLU A 120 1.23 7.65 7.34
N LEU A 121 0.48 8.42 6.54
CA LEU A 121 -0.62 9.26 7.01
C LEU A 121 -1.82 8.36 7.37
N TYR A 122 -2.31 8.44 8.61
CA TYR A 122 -3.44 7.63 9.09
C TYR A 122 -4.43 8.45 9.92
N SER A 123 -5.67 7.96 10.06
CA SER A 123 -6.69 8.55 10.93
C SER A 123 -7.19 7.56 12.01
N GLU A 124 -7.60 8.08 13.16
CA GLU A 124 -8.16 7.32 14.29
C GLU A 124 -9.54 7.92 14.64
N ASN A 125 -10.61 7.10 14.70
CA ASN A 125 -11.95 7.59 15.03
C ASN A 125 -12.20 7.52 16.54
N ASP A 126 -12.92 8.53 17.05
CA ASP A 126 -13.42 8.56 18.43
C ASP A 126 -12.36 8.31 19.52
N ILE A 127 -11.10 8.69 19.27
CA ILE A 127 -10.17 9.02 20.35
C ILE A 127 -10.94 10.01 21.25
N LYS A 128 -11.18 9.66 22.53
CA LYS A 128 -11.90 10.47 23.54
C LYS A 128 -12.02 11.92 23.10
N GLN A 129 -13.22 12.33 22.65
CA GLN A 129 -13.54 13.71 22.32
C GLN A 129 -13.19 14.62 23.50
N PHE A 130 -11.95 15.10 23.55
CA PHE A 130 -11.60 16.30 24.25
C PHE A 130 -11.50 17.36 23.18
N LYS A 131 -12.45 18.29 23.25
CA LYS A 131 -12.69 19.48 22.43
C LYS A 131 -11.47 20.42 22.24
N TYR A 132 -10.27 19.98 22.62
CA TYR A 132 -9.01 20.72 22.69
C TYR A 132 -7.78 19.88 22.25
N VAL A 133 -7.97 18.73 21.60
CA VAL A 133 -6.87 17.92 20.99
C VAL A 133 -6.31 18.58 19.71
N GLU A 134 -7.01 19.57 19.16
CA GLU A 134 -6.66 20.23 17.89
C GLU A 134 -5.49 21.24 17.95
N ALA A 135 -4.87 21.51 19.10
CA ALA A 135 -3.92 22.63 19.21
C ALA A 135 -2.46 22.32 18.80
N TYR A 136 -2.13 21.10 18.38
CA TYR A 136 -0.79 20.70 17.92
C TYR A 136 -0.82 19.67 16.77
N PHE A 137 -1.96 19.53 16.10
CA PHE A 137 -2.06 18.78 14.86
C PHE A 137 -2.04 19.79 13.71
N ASP A 138 -1.01 19.67 12.87
CA ASP A 138 -0.74 20.52 11.72
C ASP A 138 -1.99 20.69 10.83
N GLU A 139 -2.23 21.91 10.31
CA GLU A 139 -3.33 22.16 9.37
C GLU A 139 -3.18 21.32 8.08
N GLU A 140 -1.96 20.87 7.76
CA GLU A 140 -1.70 19.89 6.69
C GLU A 140 -2.33 18.51 6.98
N TYR A 141 -2.33 18.04 8.23
CA TYR A 141 -2.86 16.72 8.61
C TYR A 141 -4.40 16.66 8.61
N GLN A 142 -5.10 17.80 8.68
CA GLN A 142 -6.56 17.85 8.58
C GLN A 142 -7.08 17.75 7.15
N ASN A 143 -6.28 18.13 6.15
CA ASN A 143 -6.69 18.20 4.75
C ASN A 143 -6.51 16.88 3.99
N GLU A 144 -5.60 16.01 4.41
CA GLU A 144 -5.40 14.67 3.83
C GLU A 144 -5.67 13.57 4.87
N LYS A 145 -6.94 13.14 4.99
CA LYS A 145 -7.32 12.03 5.89
C LYS A 145 -6.89 10.70 5.27
N GLY A 146 -5.80 10.12 5.78
CA GLY A 146 -5.42 8.73 5.53
C GLY A 146 -6.46 7.72 6.02
N SER A 147 -6.23 6.43 5.73
CA SER A 147 -7.16 5.35 6.11
C SER A 147 -7.45 5.34 7.61
N LEU A 148 -8.69 5.03 7.98
CA LEU A 148 -9.10 4.88 9.37
C LEU A 148 -8.48 3.60 9.94
N VAL A 149 -7.40 3.73 10.69
CA VAL A 149 -6.64 2.58 11.20
C VAL A 149 -7.21 2.09 12.53
N LEU A 150 -7.66 3.01 13.39
CA LEU A 150 -8.24 2.69 14.70
C LEU A 150 -9.72 3.03 14.73
N ASN A 151 -10.56 2.04 15.06
CA ASN A 151 -11.99 2.18 15.21
C ASN A 151 -12.40 1.94 16.66
N TYR A 152 -12.93 2.95 17.34
CA TYR A 152 -13.37 2.88 18.73
C TYR A 152 -14.89 2.85 18.85
N GLN A 153 -15.39 1.95 19.70
CA GLN A 153 -16.81 1.84 20.03
C GLN A 153 -16.97 1.64 21.53
N LYS A 154 -17.89 2.40 22.15
CA LYS A 154 -18.23 2.25 23.57
C LYS A 154 -19.74 2.16 23.76
N GLU A 155 -20.18 1.10 24.43
CA GLU A 155 -21.57 0.92 24.86
C GLU A 155 -21.58 0.56 26.36
N ASN A 156 -22.20 1.42 27.20
CA ASN A 156 -22.21 1.24 28.66
C ASN A 156 -20.79 1.11 29.26
N ASN A 157 -20.51 -0.03 29.92
CA ASN A 157 -19.20 -0.37 30.50
C ASN A 157 -18.33 -1.22 29.55
N SER A 158 -18.75 -1.38 28.29
CA SER A 158 -17.99 -2.13 27.29
C SER A 158 -17.23 -1.18 26.36
N GLU A 159 -15.92 -1.38 26.24
CA GLU A 159 -15.03 -0.63 25.34
C GLU A 159 -14.41 -1.59 24.30
N HIS A 160 -14.53 -1.23 23.03
CA HIS A 160 -14.08 -2.04 21.90
C HIS A 160 -13.20 -1.16 20.99
N LEU A 161 -11.95 -1.55 20.82
CA LEU A 161 -11.03 -0.97 19.85
C LEU A 161 -10.74 -2.02 18.77
N GLY A 162 -11.04 -1.70 17.52
CA GLY A 162 -10.63 -2.47 16.36
C GLY A 162 -9.48 -1.78 15.65
N ILE A 163 -8.54 -2.57 15.12
CA ILE A 163 -7.46 -2.08 14.26
C ILE A 163 -7.64 -2.64 12.85
N LEU A 164 -7.36 -1.82 11.85
CA LEU A 164 -7.50 -2.20 10.44
C LEU A 164 -6.54 -3.35 10.11
N LYS A 165 -7.05 -4.45 9.55
CA LYS A 165 -6.23 -5.63 9.24
C LYS A 165 -5.14 -5.34 8.22
N ASN A 166 -5.42 -4.53 7.20
CA ASN A 166 -4.43 -4.18 6.18
C ASN A 166 -3.23 -3.45 6.77
N PHE A 167 -3.46 -2.55 7.73
CA PHE A 167 -2.39 -1.87 8.46
C PHE A 167 -1.53 -2.85 9.27
N LEU A 168 -2.17 -3.82 9.94
CA LEU A 168 -1.46 -4.83 10.72
C LEU A 168 -0.68 -5.84 9.86
N ALA A 169 -1.13 -6.12 8.63
CA ALA A 169 -0.52 -7.11 7.75
C ALA A 169 0.93 -6.79 7.39
N GLU A 170 1.33 -5.52 7.43
CA GLU A 170 2.70 -5.08 7.14
C GLU A 170 3.73 -5.45 8.22
N PHE A 171 3.28 -5.95 9.37
CA PHE A 171 4.16 -6.22 10.51
C PHE A 171 4.11 -7.68 10.98
N ILE A 172 3.11 -8.46 10.53
CA ILE A 172 2.76 -9.75 11.12
C ILE A 172 2.87 -10.87 10.08
N ILE A 173 3.32 -12.04 10.53
CA ILE A 173 3.33 -13.28 9.75
C ILE A 173 1.89 -13.67 9.36
N HIS A 174 1.64 -13.75 8.05
CA HIS A 174 0.41 -14.31 7.46
C HIS A 174 0.72 -15.23 6.27
N ASP A 175 -0.29 -15.94 5.78
CA ASP A 175 -0.16 -17.09 4.86
C ASP A 175 0.65 -16.79 3.57
N GLU A 176 0.67 -15.53 3.11
CA GLU A 176 1.37 -15.11 1.89
C GLU A 176 2.79 -14.54 2.14
N GLN A 177 3.15 -14.19 3.38
CA GLN A 177 4.37 -13.44 3.72
C GLN A 177 5.16 -14.05 4.89
N LYS A 178 5.07 -15.36 5.09
CA LYS A 178 5.67 -16.07 6.24
C LYS A 178 7.19 -15.86 6.42
N TYR A 179 7.90 -15.48 5.37
CA TYR A 179 9.35 -15.24 5.40
C TYR A 179 9.74 -13.77 5.49
N GLU A 180 8.82 -12.83 5.26
CA GLU A 180 9.09 -11.40 5.22
C GLU A 180 8.96 -10.75 6.59
N HIS A 181 8.03 -11.27 7.40
CA HIS A 181 7.74 -10.74 8.75
C HIS A 181 8.26 -11.65 9.85
N VAL A 182 8.55 -11.05 11.01
CA VAL A 182 9.13 -11.75 12.16
C VAL A 182 8.23 -11.74 13.39
N TYR A 183 7.08 -11.06 13.35
CA TYR A 183 6.15 -10.98 14.48
C TYR A 183 4.91 -11.85 14.28
N GLU A 184 4.43 -12.44 15.37
CA GLU A 184 3.19 -13.19 15.48
C GLU A 184 2.20 -12.40 16.34
N LEU A 185 0.90 -12.57 16.06
CA LEU A 185 -0.18 -12.00 16.85
C LEU A 185 -0.44 -12.84 18.10
N VAL A 186 -0.44 -12.18 19.26
CA VAL A 186 -0.74 -12.79 20.55
C VAL A 186 -1.88 -12.03 21.21
N ALA A 187 -2.90 -12.77 21.65
CA ALA A 187 -3.97 -12.23 22.49
C ALA A 187 -3.58 -12.40 23.97
N GLU A 188 -3.50 -11.29 24.68
CA GLU A 188 -3.37 -11.29 26.13
C GLU A 188 -4.73 -11.03 26.76
N PHE A 189 -5.16 -11.90 27.67
CA PHE A 189 -6.50 -11.82 28.23
C PHE A 189 -6.54 -12.03 29.73
N GLU A 190 -7.57 -11.44 30.33
CA GLU A 190 -7.95 -11.63 31.71
C GLU A 190 -9.45 -11.81 31.79
N TYR A 191 -9.89 -12.86 32.50
CA TYR A 191 -11.29 -13.13 32.78
C TYR A 191 -11.46 -13.35 34.28
N ARG A 192 -12.34 -12.54 34.89
CA ARG A 192 -12.69 -12.62 36.30
C ARG A 192 -14.19 -12.76 36.43
N ASN A 193 -14.67 -13.67 37.26
CA ASN A 193 -16.10 -13.78 37.52
C ASN A 193 -16.38 -14.47 38.85
N LYS A 194 -16.96 -13.72 39.78
CA LYS A 194 -17.27 -14.19 41.13
C LYS A 194 -18.27 -15.35 41.15
N ASN A 195 -19.22 -15.36 40.21
CA ASN A 195 -20.33 -16.32 40.16
C ASN A 195 -20.03 -17.52 39.25
N HIS A 196 -18.82 -17.63 38.71
CA HIS A 196 -18.44 -18.72 37.83
C HIS A 196 -18.06 -19.97 38.63
N SER A 197 -18.56 -21.12 38.17
CA SER A 197 -18.19 -22.42 38.75
C SER A 197 -16.73 -22.77 38.49
N LYS A 198 -16.16 -23.67 39.27
CA LYS A 198 -14.82 -24.20 39.01
C LYS A 198 -14.78 -24.86 37.61
N LEU A 199 -13.76 -24.55 36.82
CA LEU A 199 -13.55 -25.18 35.50
C LEU A 199 -13.08 -26.63 35.69
N LEU A 200 -13.49 -27.49 34.76
CA LEU A 200 -12.91 -28.82 34.59
C LEU A 200 -11.49 -28.65 34.04
N GLU A 201 -10.49 -29.22 34.71
CA GLU A 201 -9.10 -29.14 34.23
C GLU A 201 -8.97 -29.86 32.89
N ASN A 202 -8.37 -29.16 31.91
CA ASN A 202 -7.28 -29.65 31.07
C ASN A 202 -6.92 -28.61 30.01
N GLN A 203 -5.82 -27.89 30.24
CA GLN A 203 -4.92 -27.42 29.19
C GLN A 203 -3.58 -27.10 29.84
N LYS A 204 -2.49 -27.60 29.27
CA LYS A 204 -1.13 -27.31 29.76
C LYS A 204 -0.56 -26.14 28.96
N ASN A 205 0.30 -25.36 29.61
CA ASN A 205 1.10 -24.35 28.92
C ASN A 205 1.92 -25.02 27.81
N SER A 206 2.07 -24.28 26.72
CA SER A 206 2.86 -24.65 25.54
C SER A 206 3.65 -23.44 25.06
N ASP A 207 4.51 -23.62 24.07
CA ASP A 207 5.28 -22.50 23.50
C ASP A 207 4.39 -21.40 22.88
N SER A 208 3.14 -21.75 22.52
CA SER A 208 2.15 -20.86 21.92
C SER A 208 1.08 -20.37 22.90
N MET A 209 1.14 -20.77 24.18
CA MET A 209 0.08 -20.45 25.14
C MET A 209 0.55 -20.58 26.59
N TYR A 210 0.30 -19.52 27.36
CA TYR A 210 0.47 -19.51 28.81
C TYR A 210 -0.87 -19.19 29.49
N LEU A 211 -1.24 -19.98 30.50
CA LEU A 211 -2.45 -19.80 31.30
C LEU A 211 -2.12 -19.81 32.79
N GLU A 212 -2.68 -18.85 33.51
CA GLU A 212 -2.70 -18.75 34.96
C GLU A 212 -4.15 -18.81 35.44
N TYR A 213 -4.44 -19.83 36.24
CA TYR A 213 -5.79 -20.12 36.70
C TYR A 213 -5.83 -20.18 38.22
N SER A 214 -6.83 -19.53 38.80
CA SER A 214 -7.21 -19.76 40.19
C SER A 214 -8.73 -19.69 40.36
N HIS A 215 -9.23 -20.41 41.35
CA HIS A 215 -10.63 -20.34 41.75
C HIS A 215 -10.73 -20.32 43.26
N ASN A 216 -11.57 -19.43 43.79
CA ASN A 216 -11.82 -19.28 45.21
C ASN A 216 -13.32 -19.06 45.45
N GLU A 217 -13.88 -19.66 46.50
CA GLU A 217 -15.30 -19.50 46.85
C GLU A 217 -15.73 -18.03 47.08
N LYS A 218 -14.82 -17.17 47.55
CA LYS A 218 -15.06 -15.74 47.82
C LYS A 218 -14.94 -14.86 46.57
N TYR A 219 -13.99 -15.19 45.68
CA TYR A 219 -13.59 -14.34 44.55
C TYR A 219 -13.96 -14.94 43.18
N GLY A 220 -14.52 -16.15 43.17
CA GLY A 220 -14.87 -16.92 41.99
C GLY A 220 -13.67 -17.30 41.14
N LEU A 221 -13.89 -17.33 39.83
CA LEU A 221 -12.90 -17.67 38.82
C LEU A 221 -12.01 -16.46 38.52
N TYR A 222 -10.70 -16.70 38.48
CA TYR A 222 -9.71 -15.80 37.91
C TYR A 222 -8.85 -16.57 36.90
N LEU A 223 -8.84 -16.11 35.66
CA LEU A 223 -8.07 -16.68 34.57
C LEU A 223 -7.33 -15.55 33.85
N ARG A 224 -6.04 -15.72 33.65
CA ARG A 224 -5.19 -14.80 32.89
C ARG A 224 -4.33 -15.60 31.93
N GLY A 225 -4.08 -15.10 30.74
CA GLY A 225 -3.25 -15.82 29.80
C GLY A 225 -2.76 -14.99 28.62
N SER A 226 -1.85 -15.60 27.88
CA SER A 226 -1.37 -15.10 26.60
C SER A 226 -1.34 -16.28 25.62
N MET A 227 -1.86 -16.08 24.41
CA MET A 227 -1.88 -17.14 23.40
C MET A 227 -1.71 -16.59 22.00
N THR A 228 -0.99 -17.31 21.14
CA THR A 228 -0.93 -16.99 19.71
C THR A 228 -2.33 -17.09 19.12
N VAL A 229 -2.74 -16.13 18.32
CA VAL A 229 -4.03 -16.13 17.63
C VAL A 229 -3.83 -16.09 16.12
N PRO A 230 -4.71 -16.75 15.34
CA PRO A 230 -4.57 -16.76 13.90
C PRO A 230 -4.82 -15.35 13.34
N PHE A 231 -4.00 -14.97 12.37
CA PHE A 231 -4.22 -13.78 11.56
C PHE A 231 -4.42 -14.20 10.11
N SER A 232 -5.67 -14.23 9.68
CA SER A 232 -6.01 -14.42 8.27
C SER A 232 -6.29 -13.05 7.67
N PHE A 233 -5.40 -12.69 6.77
CA PHE A 233 -5.52 -11.55 5.90
C PHE A 233 -5.33 -12.05 4.48
N SER A 234 -6.44 -12.22 3.77
CA SER A 234 -6.38 -12.11 2.32
C SER A 234 -6.51 -10.63 2.03
N LYS A 235 -5.46 -10.00 1.52
CA LYS A 235 -5.67 -8.77 0.78
C LYS A 235 -6.63 -9.18 -0.33
N THR A 236 -7.90 -8.80 -0.27
CA THR A 236 -8.76 -8.88 -1.47
C THR A 236 -8.24 -7.80 -2.41
N ASN A 237 -7.02 -8.02 -2.91
CA ASN A 237 -6.39 -7.37 -4.03
C ASN A 237 -6.98 -7.90 -5.35
N ALA A 238 -8.01 -8.76 -5.29
CA ALA A 238 -8.79 -9.14 -6.47
C ALA A 238 -9.51 -7.90 -6.98
N ARG A 239 -8.78 -7.10 -7.73
CA ARG A 239 -9.29 -5.94 -8.44
C ARG A 239 -10.17 -6.46 -9.56
N SER A 240 -11.26 -5.75 -9.83
CA SER A 240 -12.22 -6.11 -10.88
C SER A 240 -11.68 -5.77 -12.28
N ILE A 241 -10.40 -6.07 -12.52
CA ILE A 241 -9.71 -5.90 -13.79
C ILE A 241 -9.47 -7.27 -14.43
N LYS A 242 -9.29 -7.25 -15.75
CA LYS A 242 -8.93 -8.41 -16.56
C LYS A 242 -7.49 -8.31 -17.00
N VAL A 243 -6.85 -9.46 -17.00
CA VAL A 243 -5.46 -9.65 -17.42
C VAL A 243 -5.46 -10.59 -18.61
N ILE A 244 -4.71 -10.25 -19.65
CA ILE A 244 -4.56 -11.08 -20.83
C ILE A 244 -3.36 -11.97 -20.59
N ASP A 245 -3.63 -13.25 -20.37
CA ASP A 245 -2.61 -14.24 -20.08
C ASP A 245 -1.62 -14.37 -21.25
N LEU A 246 -0.31 -14.28 -20.97
CA LEU A 246 0.72 -14.28 -22.01
C LEU A 246 0.79 -15.63 -22.74
N GLY A 247 0.60 -16.74 -22.02
CA GLY A 247 0.72 -18.09 -22.60
C GLY A 247 -0.47 -18.50 -23.45
N THR A 248 -1.69 -18.11 -23.05
CA THR A 248 -2.94 -18.52 -23.71
C THR A 248 -3.58 -17.43 -24.57
N GLY A 249 -3.20 -16.16 -24.37
CA GLY A 249 -3.82 -14.99 -24.99
C GLY A 249 -5.25 -14.73 -24.52
N LYS A 250 -5.72 -15.42 -23.47
CA LYS A 250 -7.10 -15.31 -22.98
C LYS A 250 -7.19 -14.39 -21.77
N ALA A 251 -8.30 -13.68 -21.67
CA ALA A 251 -8.61 -12.91 -20.48
C ALA A 251 -8.81 -13.83 -19.26
N ARG A 252 -8.09 -13.54 -18.18
CA ARG A 252 -8.24 -14.16 -16.86
C ARG A 252 -8.44 -13.08 -15.79
N ASN A 253 -8.75 -13.54 -14.58
CA ASN A 253 -8.76 -12.65 -13.42
C ASN A 253 -7.33 -12.26 -13.06
N HIS A 254 -7.20 -11.06 -12.50
CA HIS A 254 -5.95 -10.53 -11.97
C HIS A 254 -5.41 -11.39 -10.83
N ASN A 255 -4.11 -11.65 -10.89
CA ASN A 255 -3.34 -12.26 -9.82
C ASN A 255 -2.52 -11.16 -9.13
N PRO A 256 -2.92 -10.73 -7.92
CA PRO A 256 -2.24 -9.65 -7.23
C PRO A 256 -0.91 -10.05 -6.60
N ASN A 257 -0.63 -11.35 -6.49
CA ASN A 257 0.58 -11.87 -5.87
C ASN A 257 1.72 -12.05 -6.89
N HIS A 258 1.49 -11.65 -8.14
CA HIS A 258 2.48 -11.77 -9.21
C HIS A 258 3.38 -10.53 -9.26
N TYR A 259 4.59 -10.61 -8.70
CA TYR A 259 5.55 -9.48 -8.66
C TYR A 259 6.85 -9.75 -9.42
N ASN A 260 7.09 -11.00 -9.82
CA ASN A 260 8.35 -11.51 -10.37
C ASN A 260 8.32 -11.77 -11.89
N GLY A 261 7.18 -11.57 -12.57
CA GLY A 261 7.05 -11.68 -14.02
C GLY A 261 7.44 -13.05 -14.59
N ASP A 262 6.95 -14.13 -13.97
CA ASP A 262 7.29 -15.51 -14.32
C ASP A 262 6.33 -16.12 -15.36
N ILE A 263 6.17 -17.45 -15.34
CA ILE A 263 5.48 -18.24 -16.37
C ILE A 263 3.97 -17.93 -16.43
N GLU A 264 3.40 -17.37 -15.36
CA GLU A 264 1.97 -17.05 -15.26
C GLU A 264 1.67 -15.59 -15.61
N GLU A 265 2.57 -14.91 -16.32
CA GLU A 265 2.51 -13.46 -16.53
C GLU A 265 1.44 -13.07 -17.55
N GLY A 266 0.99 -11.81 -17.47
CA GLY A 266 -0.01 -11.30 -18.39
C GLY A 266 0.02 -9.79 -18.57
N PHE A 267 -0.81 -9.31 -19.49
CA PHE A 267 -0.94 -7.90 -19.80
C PHE A 267 -2.17 -7.30 -19.13
N VAL A 268 -1.98 -6.20 -18.42
CA VAL A 268 -3.06 -5.33 -17.95
C VAL A 268 -3.18 -4.18 -18.94
N VAL A 269 -4.27 -4.17 -19.71
CA VAL A 269 -4.50 -3.18 -20.77
C VAL A 269 -5.53 -2.15 -20.31
N PHE A 270 -5.23 -0.89 -20.54
CA PHE A 270 -6.11 0.26 -20.27
C PHE A 270 -6.35 1.05 -21.57
N SER A 271 -7.46 1.79 -21.63
CA SER A 271 -7.63 2.84 -22.63
C SER A 271 -6.63 3.98 -22.38
N ASP A 272 -6.29 4.74 -23.41
CA ASP A 272 -5.39 5.90 -23.33
C ASP A 272 -5.88 7.04 -22.42
N GLU A 273 -7.17 7.08 -22.10
CA GLU A 273 -7.75 8.02 -21.13
C GLU A 273 -7.01 8.01 -19.77
N VAL A 274 -6.39 6.89 -19.37
CA VAL A 274 -5.60 6.79 -18.13
C VAL A 274 -4.35 7.67 -18.15
N ILE A 275 -3.83 8.06 -19.31
CA ILE A 275 -2.60 8.88 -19.42
C ILE A 275 -2.75 10.18 -18.63
N LYS A 276 -3.94 10.80 -18.65
CA LYS A 276 -4.19 12.04 -17.90
C LYS A 276 -4.06 11.85 -16.37
N LEU A 277 -4.42 10.68 -15.87
CA LEU A 277 -4.29 10.33 -14.45
C LEU A 277 -2.83 9.99 -14.13
N LEU A 278 -2.18 9.16 -14.95
CA LEU A 278 -0.80 8.74 -14.76
C LEU A 278 0.18 9.93 -14.78
N LYS A 279 -0.03 10.92 -15.67
CA LYS A 279 0.82 12.13 -15.78
C LYS A 279 0.84 13.02 -14.53
N GLN A 280 -0.12 12.84 -13.62
CA GLN A 280 -0.15 13.58 -12.35
C GLN A 280 1.01 13.17 -11.45
N ASP A 281 1.32 11.87 -11.43
CA ASP A 281 2.29 11.27 -10.52
C ASP A 281 3.57 10.80 -11.24
N TYR A 282 3.54 10.65 -12.58
CA TYR A 282 4.64 10.10 -13.37
C TYR A 282 5.02 10.96 -14.58
N PHE A 283 6.29 10.88 -14.96
CA PHE A 283 6.81 11.31 -16.25
C PHE A 283 6.81 10.14 -17.25
N PHE A 284 6.43 10.39 -18.50
CA PHE A 284 6.49 9.38 -19.58
C PHE A 284 7.75 9.56 -20.43
N TYR A 285 8.62 8.56 -20.40
CA TYR A 285 9.85 8.51 -21.19
C TYR A 285 10.05 7.11 -21.74
N ASP A 286 10.32 6.99 -23.04
CA ASP A 286 10.54 5.73 -23.74
C ASP A 286 9.42 4.69 -23.58
N ILE A 287 9.64 3.62 -22.84
CA ILE A 287 8.68 2.56 -22.46
C ILE A 287 8.67 2.40 -20.93
N GLU A 288 8.89 3.52 -20.24
CA GLU A 288 8.88 3.62 -18.80
C GLU A 288 8.07 4.84 -18.34
N MET A 289 7.53 4.73 -17.13
CA MET A 289 7.05 5.84 -16.33
C MET A 289 7.99 6.05 -15.16
N ILE A 290 8.36 7.29 -14.89
CA ILE A 290 9.27 7.67 -13.80
C ILE A 290 8.52 8.51 -12.78
N GLU A 291 8.55 8.11 -11.52
CA GLU A 291 7.77 8.77 -10.47
C GLU A 291 8.28 10.19 -10.18
N LYS A 292 7.38 11.18 -10.15
CA LYS A 292 7.76 12.59 -9.95
C LYS A 292 8.34 12.88 -8.57
N LYS A 293 7.89 12.15 -7.55
CA LYS A 293 8.35 12.31 -6.15
C LYS A 293 9.63 11.53 -5.85
N GLN A 294 9.88 10.44 -6.57
CA GLN A 294 11.03 9.56 -6.38
C GLN A 294 11.58 9.13 -7.74
N LEU A 295 12.48 9.94 -8.30
CA LEU A 295 12.98 9.77 -9.67
C LEU A 295 13.75 8.46 -9.93
N ASP A 296 14.18 7.77 -8.87
CA ASP A 296 14.82 6.45 -8.95
C ASP A 296 13.80 5.31 -9.14
N ASN A 297 12.51 5.58 -8.91
CA ASN A 297 11.44 4.62 -9.14
C ASN A 297 10.93 4.77 -10.58
N SER A 298 11.10 3.71 -11.37
CA SER A 298 10.46 3.58 -12.67
C SER A 298 9.65 2.29 -12.78
N VAL A 299 8.63 2.34 -13.64
CA VAL A 299 7.73 1.23 -13.94
C VAL A 299 7.68 1.06 -15.45
N LEU A 300 7.83 -0.16 -15.93
CA LEU A 300 7.72 -0.45 -17.36
C LEU A 300 6.27 -0.29 -17.82
N VAL A 301 6.10 0.44 -18.91
CA VAL A 301 4.79 0.64 -19.53
C VAL A 301 4.93 0.76 -21.03
N ASP A 302 4.00 0.16 -21.77
CA ASP A 302 3.88 0.38 -23.20
C ASP A 302 2.64 1.21 -23.49
N TYR A 303 2.83 2.43 -23.97
CA TYR A 303 1.75 3.31 -24.39
C TYR A 303 1.84 3.54 -25.90
N PHE A 304 0.91 2.98 -26.66
CA PHE A 304 0.91 3.06 -28.12
C PHE A 304 -0.52 3.02 -28.64
N GLY A 305 -0.77 3.67 -29.78
CA GLY A 305 -2.12 3.76 -30.31
C GLY A 305 -3.06 4.48 -29.32
N GLU A 306 -4.14 3.80 -28.93
CA GLU A 306 -5.17 4.22 -27.97
C GLU A 306 -5.12 3.36 -26.69
N ARG A 307 -3.94 2.81 -26.35
CA ARG A 307 -3.77 1.85 -25.25
C ARG A 307 -2.58 2.18 -24.38
N VAL A 308 -2.71 1.85 -23.10
CA VAL A 308 -1.63 1.80 -22.13
C VAL A 308 -1.58 0.41 -21.54
N VAL A 309 -0.42 -0.23 -21.60
CA VAL A 309 -0.25 -1.64 -21.28
C VAL A 309 0.86 -1.82 -20.27
N PHE A 310 0.53 -2.54 -19.21
CA PHE A 310 1.48 -2.97 -18.19
C PHE A 310 1.64 -4.47 -18.27
N TRP A 311 2.83 -4.94 -17.95
CA TRP A 311 3.01 -6.27 -17.41
C TRP A 311 2.28 -6.37 -16.07
N GLU A 312 1.64 -7.50 -15.74
CA GLU A 312 0.87 -7.64 -14.50
C GLU A 312 1.77 -7.43 -13.27
N ALA A 313 3.03 -7.88 -13.30
CA ALA A 313 4.01 -7.55 -12.26
C ALA A 313 4.28 -6.05 -12.11
N GLU A 314 4.38 -5.31 -13.22
CA GLU A 314 4.62 -3.85 -13.23
C GLU A 314 3.40 -3.08 -12.74
N TYR A 315 2.21 -3.49 -13.18
CA TYR A 315 0.96 -2.99 -12.64
C TYR A 315 0.90 -3.22 -11.12
N ASN A 316 1.31 -4.39 -10.64
CA ASN A 316 1.29 -4.72 -9.22
C ASN A 316 2.20 -3.83 -8.36
N LYS A 317 3.25 -3.24 -8.94
CA LYS A 317 4.14 -2.26 -8.26
C LYS A 317 3.50 -0.89 -8.05
N LEU A 318 2.46 -0.54 -8.80
CA LEU A 318 1.83 0.78 -8.67
C LEU A 318 1.22 0.98 -7.26
N PRO A 319 1.09 2.23 -6.79
CA PRO A 319 0.36 2.53 -5.55
C PRO A 319 -1.13 2.16 -5.67
N THR A 320 -1.71 1.60 -4.60
CA THR A 320 -3.14 1.25 -4.53
C THR A 320 -4.06 2.42 -4.89
N THR A 321 -3.73 3.63 -4.39
CA THR A 321 -4.49 4.86 -4.64
C THR A 321 -4.52 5.26 -6.11
N LEU A 322 -3.46 4.97 -6.87
CA LEU A 322 -3.43 5.19 -8.31
C LEU A 322 -4.24 4.11 -9.04
N LYS A 323 -4.04 2.84 -8.67
CA LYS A 323 -4.80 1.71 -9.24
C LYS A 323 -6.31 1.92 -9.12
N ASP A 324 -6.78 2.38 -7.95
CA ASP A 324 -8.20 2.66 -7.71
C ASP A 324 -8.78 3.69 -8.69
N LYS A 325 -7.96 4.62 -9.20
CA LYS A 325 -8.36 5.61 -10.21
C LYS A 325 -8.33 5.05 -11.64
N ILE A 326 -7.38 4.16 -11.96
CA ILE A 326 -7.17 3.69 -13.35
C ILE A 326 -7.92 2.39 -13.67
N ASP A 327 -8.31 1.59 -12.67
CA ASP A 327 -8.95 0.29 -12.85
C ASP A 327 -10.24 0.35 -13.67
N THR A 328 -10.99 1.45 -13.58
CA THR A 328 -12.23 1.66 -14.34
C THR A 328 -12.02 1.74 -15.84
N TYR A 329 -10.78 1.97 -16.28
CA TYR A 329 -10.39 2.08 -17.68
C TYR A 329 -9.76 0.79 -18.22
N ASN A 330 -9.75 -0.30 -17.43
CA ASN A 330 -9.26 -1.59 -17.88
C ASN A 330 -10.13 -2.13 -19.02
N ILE A 331 -9.48 -2.59 -20.08
CA ILE A 331 -10.13 -3.11 -21.29
C ILE A 331 -9.56 -4.47 -21.67
N VAL A 332 -10.35 -5.26 -22.39
CA VAL A 332 -9.91 -6.49 -23.06
C VAL A 332 -9.99 -6.23 -24.57
N PRO A 333 -8.87 -5.95 -25.25
CA PRO A 333 -8.86 -5.77 -26.70
C PRO A 333 -9.32 -7.01 -27.45
N ASN A 334 -9.97 -6.79 -28.59
CA ASN A 334 -10.44 -7.85 -29.49
C ASN A 334 -9.39 -8.30 -30.52
N ASP A 335 -8.19 -7.71 -30.51
CA ASP A 335 -7.06 -8.07 -31.37
C ASP A 335 -5.89 -8.61 -30.55
N ASN A 336 -4.90 -9.18 -31.24
CA ASN A 336 -3.73 -9.80 -30.61
C ASN A 336 -2.52 -8.84 -30.51
N ASN A 337 -2.69 -7.57 -30.89
CA ASN A 337 -1.61 -6.58 -30.86
C ASN A 337 -1.61 -5.87 -29.50
N TYR A 338 -1.18 -6.59 -28.46
CA TYR A 338 -1.21 -6.09 -27.09
C TYR A 338 -0.04 -5.17 -26.76
N ILE A 339 1.13 -5.40 -27.34
CA ILE A 339 2.34 -4.62 -27.07
C ILE A 339 2.98 -4.15 -28.38
N SER A 340 3.73 -3.04 -28.29
CA SER A 340 4.54 -2.49 -29.37
C SER A 340 5.71 -3.41 -29.72
N LYS A 341 6.26 -3.19 -30.92
CA LYS A 341 7.44 -3.92 -31.39
C LYS A 341 8.65 -3.74 -30.46
N ALA A 342 8.81 -2.55 -29.87
CA ALA A 342 9.89 -2.26 -28.94
C ALA A 342 9.77 -3.06 -27.64
N MET A 343 8.58 -3.06 -27.03
CA MET A 343 8.31 -3.81 -25.80
C MET A 343 8.46 -5.32 -26.02
N PHE A 344 7.96 -5.84 -27.15
CA PHE A 344 8.17 -7.23 -27.55
C PHE A 344 9.66 -7.55 -27.66
N SER A 345 10.42 -6.71 -28.37
CA SER A 345 11.85 -6.92 -28.58
C SER A 345 12.65 -6.88 -27.29
N MET A 346 12.27 -6.00 -26.35
CA MET A 346 12.95 -5.87 -25.06
C MET A 346 12.64 -7.04 -24.11
N GLN A 347 11.36 -7.37 -23.92
CA GLN A 347 10.93 -8.28 -22.86
C GLN A 347 10.84 -9.74 -23.31
N LEU A 348 10.45 -10.00 -24.56
CA LEU A 348 10.21 -11.36 -25.05
C LEU A 348 11.39 -11.87 -25.88
N ASP A 349 11.94 -11.06 -26.79
CA ASP A 349 13.12 -11.46 -27.58
C ASP A 349 14.46 -11.21 -26.86
N VAL A 350 14.44 -10.43 -25.78
CA VAL A 350 15.64 -10.03 -25.00
C VAL A 350 16.72 -9.42 -25.92
N SER A 351 16.29 -8.64 -26.91
CA SER A 351 17.17 -8.02 -27.89
C SER A 351 17.88 -6.81 -27.29
N ILE A 352 19.21 -6.80 -27.30
CA ILE A 352 20.03 -5.65 -26.87
C ILE A 352 19.74 -4.40 -27.74
N ASN A 353 19.24 -4.59 -28.95
CA ASN A 353 18.97 -3.52 -29.91
C ASN A 353 17.50 -3.07 -29.94
N TRP A 354 16.71 -3.36 -28.90
CA TRP A 354 15.28 -3.03 -28.83
C TRP A 354 14.98 -1.53 -29.04
N VAL A 355 15.93 -0.65 -28.71
CA VAL A 355 15.83 0.81 -28.92
C VAL A 355 15.61 1.16 -30.41
N ASN A 356 16.09 0.32 -31.33
CA ASN A 356 15.87 0.52 -32.77
C ASN A 356 14.41 0.34 -33.19
N ASP A 357 13.62 -0.39 -32.39
CA ASP A 357 12.21 -0.67 -32.65
C ASP A 357 11.27 0.33 -31.97
N LEU A 358 11.80 1.30 -31.21
CA LEU A 358 11.01 2.38 -30.63
C LEU A 358 10.37 3.28 -31.69
N GLU A 359 9.18 3.78 -31.37
CA GLU A 359 8.53 4.86 -32.11
C GLU A 359 9.33 6.17 -32.00
N PRO A 360 9.19 7.10 -32.97
CA PRO A 360 10.00 8.32 -33.02
C PRO A 360 10.03 9.17 -31.74
N ASP A 361 8.89 9.33 -31.09
CA ASP A 361 8.74 10.03 -29.81
C ASP A 361 9.49 9.32 -28.69
N LYS A 362 9.35 8.00 -28.60
CA LYS A 362 10.05 7.17 -27.61
C LYS A 362 11.56 7.14 -27.83
N LYS A 363 12.02 7.17 -29.10
CA LYS A 363 13.44 7.32 -29.44
C LYS A 363 14.02 8.66 -28.98
N LEU A 364 13.28 9.74 -29.21
CA LEU A 364 13.66 11.06 -28.73
C LEU A 364 13.67 11.13 -27.21
N ALA A 365 12.65 10.54 -26.56
CA ALA A 365 12.55 10.43 -25.11
C ALA A 365 13.76 9.69 -24.52
N TYR A 366 14.11 8.53 -25.08
CA TYR A 366 15.29 7.74 -24.68
C TYR A 366 16.59 8.55 -24.77
N ALA A 367 16.80 9.26 -25.89
CA ALA A 367 17.97 10.12 -26.07
C ALA A 367 18.02 11.25 -25.02
N ILE A 368 16.89 11.92 -24.77
CA ILE A 368 16.81 13.00 -23.79
C ILE A 368 17.00 12.48 -22.37
N LYS A 369 16.40 11.34 -22.02
CA LYS A 369 16.57 10.69 -20.71
C LYS A 369 18.05 10.38 -20.44
N ASN A 370 18.79 9.87 -21.41
CA ASN A 370 20.20 9.52 -21.19
C ASN A 370 21.16 10.70 -21.07
N HIS A 371 20.78 11.89 -21.55
CA HIS A 371 21.72 13.02 -21.66
C HIS A 371 21.27 14.31 -20.97
N MET A 372 19.96 14.49 -20.76
CA MET A 372 19.36 15.76 -20.35
C MET A 372 18.18 15.60 -19.39
N PHE A 373 18.02 14.44 -18.74
CA PHE A 373 16.83 14.11 -17.95
C PHE A 373 16.44 15.17 -16.93
N LEU A 374 17.38 15.58 -16.06
CA LEU A 374 17.11 16.57 -15.00
C LEU A 374 16.56 17.89 -15.56
N ARG A 375 17.12 18.37 -16.68
CA ARG A 375 16.63 19.59 -17.33
C ARG A 375 15.26 19.40 -17.97
N ALA A 376 14.99 18.20 -18.49
CA ALA A 376 13.73 17.87 -19.13
C ALA A 376 12.58 17.80 -18.12
N ILE A 377 12.81 17.19 -16.95
CA ILE A 377 11.81 17.10 -15.89
C ILE A 377 11.56 18.46 -15.19
N ASP A 378 12.58 19.33 -15.08
CA ASP A 378 12.41 20.72 -14.60
C ASP A 378 11.45 21.53 -15.49
N MET A 379 11.25 21.08 -16.73
CA MET A 379 10.34 21.67 -17.71
C MET A 379 8.99 20.94 -17.81
N ASP A 380 8.73 19.96 -16.92
CA ASP A 380 7.57 19.05 -16.95
C ASP A 380 7.38 18.36 -18.32
N LEU A 381 8.48 18.09 -19.03
CA LEU A 381 8.45 17.51 -20.37
C LEU A 381 8.03 16.03 -20.32
N ASN A 382 6.99 15.70 -21.07
CA ASN A 382 6.43 14.36 -21.18
C ASN A 382 6.29 13.93 -22.65
N PHE A 383 6.63 12.68 -22.96
CA PHE A 383 6.52 12.12 -24.31
C PHE A 383 5.24 11.32 -24.44
N VAL A 384 4.11 12.04 -24.50
CA VAL A 384 2.78 11.47 -24.77
C VAL A 384 2.17 12.15 -25.98
N TYR A 385 1.24 11.48 -26.68
CA TYR A 385 0.59 12.07 -27.83
C TYR A 385 -0.23 13.32 -27.45
N PRO A 386 -0.03 14.46 -28.13
CA PRO A 386 -0.80 15.67 -27.87
C PRO A 386 -2.25 15.48 -28.32
N GLN A 387 -3.18 15.91 -27.48
CA GLN A 387 -4.62 15.83 -27.74
C GLN A 387 -5.14 17.02 -28.55
N ASN A 388 -4.38 18.11 -28.60
CA ASN A 388 -4.74 19.35 -29.28
C ASN A 388 -3.49 20.13 -29.70
N GLU A 389 -3.68 21.18 -30.51
CA GLU A 389 -2.58 22.01 -31.02
C GLU A 389 -1.81 22.74 -29.91
N GLU A 390 -2.48 23.11 -28.83
CA GLU A 390 -1.86 23.80 -27.68
C GLU A 390 -0.84 22.89 -26.98
N GLU A 391 -1.21 21.62 -26.74
CA GLU A 391 -0.28 20.63 -26.18
C GLU A 391 0.92 20.39 -27.09
N LEU A 392 0.71 20.31 -28.41
CA LEU A 392 1.82 20.17 -29.37
C LEU A 392 2.69 21.43 -29.40
N GLN A 393 2.11 22.63 -29.32
CA GLN A 393 2.86 23.88 -29.26
C GLN A 393 3.77 23.92 -28.03
N ILE A 394 3.23 23.59 -26.86
CA ILE A 394 4.00 23.54 -25.59
C ILE A 394 5.14 22.53 -25.74
N PHE A 395 4.86 21.34 -26.29
CA PHE A 395 5.87 20.32 -26.52
C PHE A 395 6.99 20.81 -27.46
N ILE A 396 6.66 21.40 -28.62
CA ILE A 396 7.65 21.95 -29.56
C ILE A 396 8.50 23.00 -28.86
N SER A 397 7.88 23.94 -28.15
CA SER A 397 8.58 25.03 -27.46
C SER A 397 9.56 24.50 -26.41
N SER A 398 9.14 23.47 -25.66
CA SER A 398 9.97 22.81 -24.67
C SER A 398 11.14 22.05 -25.31
N ILE A 399 10.91 21.33 -26.41
CA ILE A 399 11.97 20.61 -27.14
C ILE A 399 12.97 21.58 -27.76
N GLU A 400 12.53 22.65 -28.43
CA GLU A 400 13.43 23.65 -29.01
C GLU A 400 14.27 24.32 -27.92
N LYS A 401 13.67 24.66 -26.77
CA LYS A 401 14.39 25.22 -25.62
C LYS A 401 15.40 24.25 -25.00
N LEU A 402 15.05 22.97 -24.88
CA LEU A 402 15.91 21.95 -24.29
C LEU A 402 17.09 21.58 -25.21
N THR A 403 16.80 21.38 -26.49
CA THR A 403 17.75 20.81 -27.47
C THR A 403 18.46 21.86 -28.32
N GLN A 404 17.96 23.09 -28.38
CA GLN A 404 18.41 24.15 -29.28
C GLN A 404 18.33 23.75 -30.77
N ILE A 405 17.43 22.82 -31.12
CA ILE A 405 17.10 22.44 -32.50
C ILE A 405 15.78 23.10 -32.84
N THR A 406 15.78 24.06 -33.77
CA THR A 406 14.55 24.78 -34.16
C THR A 406 13.95 24.28 -35.46
N LEU A 407 12.65 24.52 -35.66
CA LEU A 407 11.94 24.13 -36.88
C LEU A 407 12.56 24.70 -38.17
N GLU A 408 13.20 25.86 -38.09
CA GLU A 408 13.91 26.51 -39.20
C GLU A 408 15.13 25.72 -39.71
N GLU A 409 15.68 24.82 -38.91
CA GLU A 409 16.77 23.94 -39.34
C GLU A 409 16.31 22.84 -40.32
N PHE A 410 14.99 22.62 -40.41
CA PHE A 410 14.39 21.66 -41.33
C PHE A 410 13.89 22.32 -42.62
N ASN A 411 13.41 21.50 -43.58
CA ASN A 411 12.90 22.01 -44.85
C ASN A 411 11.59 22.78 -44.67
N SER A 412 11.71 24.09 -44.42
CA SER A 412 10.61 25.04 -44.22
C SER A 412 9.68 25.16 -45.43
N LYS A 413 10.00 24.61 -46.59
CA LYS A 413 9.09 24.61 -47.76
C LYS A 413 8.07 23.47 -47.72
N THR A 414 8.24 22.49 -46.84
CA THR A 414 7.30 21.37 -46.72
C THR A 414 6.05 21.78 -45.95
N GLU A 415 4.90 21.23 -46.34
CA GLU A 415 3.62 21.49 -45.69
C GLU A 415 3.65 21.09 -44.20
N ASP A 416 4.25 19.95 -43.88
CA ASP A 416 4.39 19.49 -42.49
C ASP A 416 5.14 20.52 -41.61
N VAL A 417 6.29 21.04 -42.09
CA VAL A 417 7.07 22.04 -41.33
C VAL A 417 6.31 23.37 -41.25
N GLN A 418 5.60 23.77 -42.30
CA GLN A 418 4.76 24.97 -42.27
C GLN A 418 3.62 24.85 -41.25
N ASN A 419 2.99 23.68 -41.15
CA ASN A 419 1.97 23.42 -40.14
C ASN A 419 2.56 23.45 -38.72
N LEU A 420 3.72 22.81 -38.50
CA LEU A 420 4.42 22.88 -37.20
C LEU A 420 4.81 24.33 -36.82
N LEU A 421 5.28 25.13 -37.79
CA LEU A 421 5.58 26.55 -37.58
C LEU A 421 4.33 27.37 -37.24
N ARG A 422 3.18 27.06 -37.84
CA ARG A 422 1.89 27.70 -37.51
C ARG A 422 1.47 27.39 -36.08
N ILE A 423 1.50 26.10 -35.70
CA ILE A 423 1.18 25.64 -34.35
C ILE A 423 2.10 26.32 -33.33
N ARG A 424 3.43 26.27 -33.55
CA ARG A 424 4.42 26.94 -32.69
C ARG A 424 4.10 28.42 -32.47
N ASN A 425 3.68 29.12 -33.53
CA ASN A 425 3.40 30.55 -33.52
C ASN A 425 1.95 30.91 -33.12
N ASN A 426 1.17 29.98 -32.58
CA ASN A 426 -0.24 30.20 -32.19
C ASN A 426 -1.18 30.63 -33.32
N ASN A 427 -0.89 30.21 -34.55
CA ASN A 427 -1.80 30.39 -35.67
C ASN A 427 -2.70 29.15 -35.77
N GLN A 428 -3.99 29.29 -35.44
CA GLN A 428 -4.96 28.20 -35.49
C GLN A 428 -4.90 27.46 -36.83
N SER A 429 -4.64 26.17 -36.77
CA SER A 429 -4.81 25.26 -37.90
C SER A 429 -5.94 24.30 -37.54
N SER A 430 -7.00 24.23 -38.35
CA SER A 430 -8.10 23.31 -38.06
C SER A 430 -7.70 21.88 -38.45
N LEU A 431 -6.72 21.29 -37.75
CA LEU A 431 -6.17 19.96 -38.04
C LEU A 431 -6.97 18.86 -37.32
N SER A 432 -7.08 17.70 -37.96
CA SER A 432 -7.63 16.51 -37.31
C SER A 432 -6.62 15.88 -36.35
N GLU A 433 -7.10 15.16 -35.36
CA GLU A 433 -6.28 14.46 -34.36
C GLU A 433 -5.27 13.49 -35.00
N VAL A 434 -5.69 12.73 -36.01
CA VAL A 434 -4.82 11.83 -36.79
C VAL A 434 -3.67 12.60 -37.44
N HIS A 435 -3.94 13.78 -37.98
CA HIS A 435 -2.92 14.62 -38.60
C HIS A 435 -1.97 15.22 -37.56
N LEU A 436 -2.50 15.62 -36.40
CA LEU A 436 -1.73 16.13 -35.26
C LEU A 436 -0.73 15.09 -34.73
N LYS A 437 -1.18 13.86 -34.50
CA LYS A 437 -0.34 12.73 -34.07
C LYS A 437 0.76 12.42 -35.09
N SER A 438 0.42 12.44 -36.38
CA SER A 438 1.41 12.27 -37.46
C SER A 438 2.46 13.39 -37.46
N LEU A 439 2.06 14.65 -37.30
CA LEU A 439 3.00 15.79 -37.21
C LEU A 439 3.91 15.67 -35.98
N TYR A 440 3.37 15.30 -34.83
CA TYR A 440 4.12 15.04 -33.61
C TYR A 440 5.22 13.99 -33.81
N LEU A 441 4.87 12.83 -34.38
CA LEU A 441 5.84 11.75 -34.63
C LEU A 441 6.90 12.15 -35.66
N LYS A 442 6.51 12.84 -36.74
CA LYS A 442 7.47 13.38 -37.74
C LYS A 442 8.43 14.39 -37.11
N TYR A 443 7.93 15.28 -36.26
CA TYR A 443 8.74 16.24 -35.52
C TYR A 443 9.74 15.52 -34.60
N CYS A 444 9.27 14.58 -33.78
CA CYS A 444 10.14 13.80 -32.89
C CYS A 444 11.24 13.06 -33.67
N PHE A 445 10.89 12.45 -34.80
CA PHE A 445 11.85 11.78 -35.68
C PHE A 445 12.92 12.75 -36.20
N ALA A 446 12.51 13.90 -36.72
CA ALA A 446 13.42 14.89 -37.28
C ALA A 446 14.37 15.45 -36.22
N VAL A 447 13.84 15.79 -35.04
CA VAL A 447 14.65 16.26 -33.90
C VAL A 447 15.60 15.17 -33.42
N TYR A 448 15.14 13.92 -33.27
CA TYR A 448 16.02 12.81 -32.86
C TYR A 448 17.21 12.63 -33.81
N ASN A 449 16.98 12.62 -35.12
CA ASN A 449 18.08 12.49 -36.09
C ASN A 449 19.04 13.68 -36.01
N LYS A 450 18.51 14.89 -35.86
CA LYS A 450 19.34 16.10 -35.75
C LYS A 450 20.12 16.15 -34.45
N TYR A 451 19.51 15.70 -33.37
CA TYR A 451 20.13 15.54 -32.06
C TYR A 451 21.28 14.53 -32.17
N LYS A 452 21.03 13.38 -32.80
CA LYS A 452 22.07 12.38 -33.06
C LYS A 452 23.24 13.01 -33.81
N GLU A 453 23.01 13.71 -34.94
CA GLU A 453 24.06 14.41 -35.70
C GLU A 453 24.86 15.43 -34.85
N LYS A 454 24.17 16.25 -34.04
CA LYS A 454 24.80 17.31 -33.24
C LYS A 454 25.62 16.76 -32.07
N PHE A 455 25.27 15.58 -31.56
CA PHE A 455 25.81 15.02 -30.34
C PHE A 455 26.41 13.62 -30.54
N GLU A 456 26.76 13.22 -31.78
CA GLU A 456 27.20 11.85 -32.11
C GLU A 456 28.32 11.35 -31.19
N TRP A 457 28.07 10.17 -30.61
CA TRP A 457 29.07 9.33 -29.97
C TRP A 457 29.51 8.23 -30.96
N ILE A 458 30.83 8.07 -31.05
CA ILE A 458 31.53 6.85 -31.47
C ILE A 458 31.23 5.74 -30.47
#